data_AF-A0A1N7EHW7-F1
#
_entry.id   AF-A0A1N7EHW7-F1
#
_cell.length_a   1.000
_cell.length_b   1.000
_cell.length_c   1.000
_cell.angle_alpha   90.00
_cell.angle_beta   90.00
_cell.angle_gamma   90.00
#
_symmetry.space_group_name_H-M   'P 1'
#
loop_
_entity.id
_entity.type
_entity.pdbx_description
1 polymer ?
#
loop_
_entity_poly.entity_id
_entity_poly.type
_entity_poly.pdbx_seq_one_letter_code
_entity_poly.pdbx_strand_id
1 'polypeptide(L)'
;MLKPIIMALALLTAASPALANSQKLPFVGTRDISADFDTMTGHMITISKNGNVTFREYFKTMDGGGSSVIYRGKYRQFIPINYGDRAYLQIKNNKAYFLDRNKNLVYNCSFGFDGDQPCIIPLRK
;
A
#
# COMPACT_ATOMS: atom_id res chain seq x y z
N MET A 1 20.92 39.71 -54.66
CA MET A 1 20.20 38.43 -54.55
C MET A 1 20.29 37.95 -53.10
N LEU A 2 19.24 38.15 -52.30
CA LEU A 2 19.16 37.68 -50.92
C LEU A 2 18.60 36.25 -50.91
N LYS A 3 19.29 35.32 -50.22
CA LYS A 3 18.76 33.98 -49.90
C LYS A 3 18.02 34.05 -48.56
N PRO A 4 16.81 33.49 -48.43
CA PRO A 4 16.20 33.29 -47.12
C PRO A 4 16.78 32.01 -46.49
N ILE A 5 17.40 32.13 -45.33
CA ILE A 5 17.70 31.00 -44.46
C ILE A 5 16.44 30.76 -43.62
N ILE A 6 15.69 29.73 -43.99
CA ILE A 6 14.49 29.30 -43.27
C ILE A 6 14.95 28.66 -41.96
N MET A 7 14.63 29.32 -40.84
CA MET A 7 14.63 28.74 -39.50
C MET A 7 13.61 27.59 -39.47
N ALA A 8 14.09 26.37 -39.25
CA ALA A 8 13.24 25.27 -38.81
C ALA A 8 13.67 24.89 -37.39
N LEU A 9 13.09 25.59 -36.41
CA LEU A 9 13.13 25.16 -35.01
C LEU A 9 12.13 23.99 -34.89
N ALA A 10 12.62 22.78 -35.12
CA ALA A 10 11.88 21.57 -34.82
C ALA A 10 11.68 21.50 -33.30
N LEU A 11 10.52 21.98 -32.84
CA LEU A 11 9.97 21.66 -31.52
C LEU A 11 9.78 20.15 -31.47
N LEU A 12 10.83 19.44 -31.04
CA LEU A 12 10.73 18.11 -30.45
C LEU A 12 9.90 18.27 -29.17
N THR A 13 8.58 18.39 -29.36
CA THR A 13 7.61 17.99 -28.36
C THR A 13 7.72 16.48 -28.25
N ALA A 14 8.77 16.02 -27.57
CA ALA A 14 8.74 14.76 -26.87
C ALA A 14 7.67 14.92 -25.79
N ALA A 15 6.40 14.84 -26.20
CA ALA A 15 5.35 14.39 -25.33
C ALA A 15 5.73 12.94 -25.02
N SER A 16 6.67 12.78 -24.09
CA SER A 16 6.82 11.53 -23.37
C SER A 16 5.40 11.16 -22.97
N PRO A 17 4.84 10.05 -23.44
CA PRO A 17 3.72 9.49 -22.72
C PRO A 17 4.33 9.11 -21.38
N ALA A 18 4.30 10.05 -20.43
CA ALA A 18 4.24 9.71 -19.04
C ALA A 18 2.97 8.87 -18.96
N LEU A 19 3.12 7.57 -19.22
CA LEU A 19 2.19 6.52 -18.88
C LEU A 19 2.17 6.54 -17.35
N ALA A 20 1.52 7.56 -16.81
CA ALA A 20 0.91 7.55 -15.52
C ALA A 20 -0.19 6.48 -15.65
N ASN A 21 0.23 5.23 -15.59
CA ASN A 21 -0.63 4.12 -15.25
C ASN A 21 -1.04 4.43 -13.81
N SER A 22 -2.05 5.29 -13.65
CA SER A 22 -2.56 5.71 -12.35
C SER A 22 -3.27 4.51 -11.79
N GLN A 23 -2.47 3.62 -11.18
CA GLN A 23 -3.00 2.45 -10.52
C GLN A 23 -4.05 2.93 -9.54
N LYS A 24 -5.31 2.52 -9.77
CA LYS A 24 -6.44 2.94 -8.94
C LYS A 24 -6.13 2.57 -7.49
N LEU A 25 -5.94 3.59 -6.66
CA LEU A 25 -5.65 3.39 -5.24
C LEU A 25 -6.92 2.84 -4.57
N PRO A 26 -6.81 1.84 -3.69
CA PRO A 26 -7.96 1.25 -3.02
C PRO A 26 -8.63 2.23 -2.05
N PHE A 27 -7.86 3.16 -1.51
CA PHE A 27 -8.29 4.33 -0.75
C PHE A 27 -7.14 5.33 -0.66
N VAL A 28 -7.42 6.51 -0.12
CA VAL A 28 -6.43 7.51 0.29
C VAL A 28 -6.65 7.85 1.76
N GLY A 29 -5.55 8.03 2.49
CA GLY A 29 -5.52 8.29 3.94
C GLY A 29 -4.98 7.12 4.74
N THR A 30 -5.08 7.24 6.07
CA THR A 30 -4.69 6.19 7.01
C THR A 30 -5.92 5.36 7.40
N ARG A 31 -5.74 4.04 7.42
CA ARG A 31 -6.74 3.06 7.84
C ARG A 31 -6.12 2.10 8.84
N ASP A 32 -6.94 1.62 9.75
CA ASP A 32 -6.61 0.51 10.63
C ASP A 32 -7.00 -0.81 9.94
N ILE A 33 -6.19 -1.84 10.14
CA ILE A 33 -6.44 -3.19 9.69
C ILE A 33 -6.83 -3.96 10.97
N SER A 34 -8.13 -3.98 11.24
CA SER A 34 -8.66 -4.60 12.46
C SER A 34 -8.56 -6.11 12.34
N ALA A 35 -7.69 -6.71 13.17
CA ALA A 35 -7.89 -8.06 13.64
C ALA A 35 -8.68 -7.94 14.95
N ASP A 36 -9.94 -8.36 14.96
CA ASP A 36 -10.84 -8.19 16.11
C ASP A 36 -10.41 -8.98 17.36
N PHE A 37 -9.32 -9.75 17.29
CA PHE A 37 -8.92 -10.69 18.35
C PHE A 37 -7.52 -10.47 18.96
N ASP A 38 -6.60 -9.71 18.33
CA ASP A 38 -5.33 -9.35 18.98
C ASP A 38 -5.50 -8.04 19.76
N THR A 39 -5.54 -8.18 21.09
CA THR A 39 -5.68 -7.06 22.02
C THR A 39 -4.39 -6.29 22.21
N MET A 40 -3.24 -6.85 21.86
CA MET A 40 -1.92 -6.28 22.15
C MET A 40 -1.30 -5.56 20.95
N THR A 41 -1.54 -6.03 19.72
CA THR A 41 -0.99 -5.42 18.51
C THR A 41 -2.06 -5.04 17.49
N GLY A 42 -1.76 -4.05 16.66
CA GLY A 42 -2.60 -3.60 15.56
C GLY A 42 -1.76 -3.21 14.35
N HIS A 43 -2.41 -3.04 13.20
CA HIS A 43 -1.74 -2.75 11.94
C HIS A 43 -2.39 -1.55 11.26
N MET A 44 -1.59 -0.56 10.88
CA MET A 44 -2.10 0.59 10.12
C MET A 44 -1.46 0.67 8.75
N ILE A 45 -2.27 1.09 7.78
CA ILE A 45 -1.81 1.38 6.43
C ILE A 45 -2.20 2.80 6.03
N THR A 46 -1.23 3.58 5.57
CA THR A 46 -1.42 4.90 5.00
C THR A 46 -1.12 4.84 3.52
N ILE A 47 -2.06 5.31 2.68
CA ILE A 47 -1.86 5.50 1.23
C ILE A 47 -2.08 6.98 0.92
N SER A 48 -1.03 7.67 0.47
CA SER A 48 -1.13 9.07 0.06
C SER A 48 -1.72 9.22 -1.35
N LYS A 49 -2.13 10.44 -1.71
CA LYS A 49 -2.67 10.76 -3.05
C LYS A 49 -1.71 10.42 -4.21
N ASN A 50 -0.40 10.46 -3.97
CA ASN A 50 0.63 10.10 -4.96
C ASN A 50 1.06 8.61 -4.89
N GLY A 51 0.27 7.78 -4.21
CA GLY A 51 0.48 6.34 -4.10
C GLY A 51 1.68 5.95 -3.25
N ASN A 52 2.18 6.80 -2.35
CA ASN A 52 3.14 6.35 -1.33
C ASN A 52 2.38 5.59 -0.25
N VAL A 53 2.92 4.46 0.15
CA VAL A 53 2.38 3.57 1.17
C VAL A 53 3.33 3.54 2.36
N THR A 54 2.75 3.57 3.55
CA THR A 54 3.42 3.16 4.78
C THR A 54 2.53 2.14 5.47
N PHE A 55 3.08 0.96 5.75
CA PHE A 55 2.44 -0.11 6.51
C PHE A 55 3.25 -0.32 7.80
N ARG A 56 2.57 -0.32 8.94
CA ARG A 56 3.23 -0.42 10.26
C ARG A 56 2.41 -1.28 11.21
N GLU A 57 3.11 -1.95 12.11
CA GLU A 57 2.53 -2.51 13.33
C GLU A 57 2.62 -1.47 14.46
N TYR A 58 1.69 -1.55 15.42
CA TYR A 58 1.70 -0.75 16.64
C TYR A 58 1.20 -1.58 17.82
N PHE A 59 1.69 -1.28 19.02
CA PHE A 59 1.22 -1.91 20.25
C PHE A 59 0.04 -1.11 20.84
N LYS A 60 -1.10 -1.79 21.06
CA LYS A 60 -2.35 -1.20 21.58
C LYS A 60 -2.31 -0.95 23.09
N THR A 61 -1.54 -1.75 23.84
CA THR A 61 -1.61 -1.83 25.32
C THR A 61 -0.41 -1.25 26.05
N MET A 62 0.59 -0.73 25.34
CA MET A 62 1.76 -0.11 25.98
C MET A 62 1.62 1.41 25.95
N ASP A 63 1.66 2.05 27.12
CA ASP A 63 1.80 3.51 27.22
C ASP A 63 3.12 3.92 26.55
N GLY A 64 3.04 4.75 25.50
CA GLY A 64 4.17 5.07 24.62
C GLY A 64 4.41 4.08 23.47
N GLY A 65 3.41 3.23 23.19
CA GLY A 65 3.41 2.11 22.25
C GLY A 65 4.32 2.27 21.04
N GLY A 66 5.37 1.45 21.02
CA GLY A 66 6.28 1.36 19.88
C GLY A 66 5.51 1.10 18.59
N SER A 67 6.02 1.64 17.49
CA SER A 67 5.54 1.29 16.15
C SER A 67 6.72 0.87 15.30
N SER A 68 6.54 -0.18 14.51
CA SER A 68 7.55 -0.66 13.58
C SER A 68 7.02 -0.54 12.17
N VAL A 69 7.83 0.03 11.28
CA VAL A 69 7.46 0.16 9.86
C VAL A 69 7.81 -1.13 9.16
N ILE A 70 6.78 -1.84 8.71
CA ILE A 70 6.90 -3.09 7.95
C ILE A 70 7.20 -2.80 6.48
N TYR A 71 6.55 -1.78 5.91
CA TYR A 71 6.78 -1.37 4.53
C TYR A 71 6.68 0.14 4.34
N ARG A 72 7.57 0.69 3.51
CA ARG A 72 7.50 2.06 3.00
C ARG A 72 7.91 2.07 1.53
N GLY A 73 7.02 2.50 0.64
CA GLY A 73 7.30 2.51 -0.79
C GLY A 73 6.11 2.94 -1.63
N LYS A 74 6.12 2.61 -2.93
CA LYS A 74 4.98 2.86 -3.82
C LYS A 74 3.90 1.80 -3.67
N TYR A 75 2.64 2.19 -3.84
CA TYR A 75 1.52 1.27 -3.91
C TYR A 75 1.71 0.32 -5.09
N ARG A 76 1.39 -0.94 -4.85
CA ARG A 76 1.35 -2.03 -5.82
C ARG A 76 0.17 -2.91 -5.43
N GLN A 77 -0.35 -3.68 -6.37
CA GLN A 77 -1.45 -4.61 -6.07
C GLN A 77 -1.04 -5.62 -5.00
N PHE A 78 0.24 -6.03 -5.02
CA PHE A 78 0.89 -6.86 -4.00
C PHE A 78 1.99 -6.03 -3.34
N ILE A 79 1.74 -5.58 -2.12
CA ILE A 79 2.67 -4.78 -1.32
C ILE A 79 3.63 -5.76 -0.62
N PRO A 80 4.96 -5.69 -0.87
CA PRO A 80 5.91 -6.57 -0.20
C PRO A 80 6.08 -6.15 1.26
N ILE A 81 5.86 -7.07 2.20
CA ILE A 81 5.91 -6.78 3.64
C ILE A 81 6.95 -7.63 4.39
N ASN A 82 7.29 -8.83 3.90
CA ASN A 82 8.24 -9.75 4.53
C ASN A 82 8.09 -9.82 6.07
N TYR A 83 6.90 -10.20 6.53
CA TYR A 83 6.51 -10.22 7.94
C TYR A 83 6.17 -11.65 8.37
N GLY A 84 7.17 -12.35 8.93
CA GLY A 84 7.06 -13.79 9.24
C GLY A 84 6.96 -14.65 7.98
N ASP A 85 5.91 -15.48 7.90
CA ASP A 85 5.54 -16.29 6.74
C ASP A 85 4.85 -15.49 5.62
N ARG A 86 4.51 -14.21 5.87
CA ARG A 86 3.78 -13.35 4.94
C ARG A 86 4.76 -12.55 4.09
N ALA A 87 4.71 -12.76 2.79
CA ALA A 87 5.51 -12.02 1.83
C ALA A 87 4.79 -10.78 1.30
N TYR A 88 3.48 -10.86 1.10
CA TYR A 88 2.70 -9.79 0.48
C TYR A 88 1.43 -9.43 1.26
N LEU A 89 1.06 -8.17 1.15
CA LEU A 89 -0.25 -7.63 1.50
C LEU A 89 -0.99 -7.24 0.22
N GLN A 90 -2.20 -7.74 0.03
CA GLN A 90 -3.13 -7.30 -1.01
C GLN A 90 -4.35 -6.64 -0.38
N ILE A 91 -4.75 -5.49 -0.92
CA ILE A 91 -5.98 -4.81 -0.51
C ILE A 91 -7.04 -4.99 -1.59
N LYS A 92 -8.18 -5.56 -1.24
CA LYS A 92 -9.31 -5.78 -2.15
C LYS A 92 -10.62 -5.71 -1.36
N ASN A 93 -11.64 -5.05 -1.92
CA ASN A 93 -12.99 -4.99 -1.33
C ASN A 93 -13.02 -4.63 0.16
N ASN A 94 -12.20 -3.63 0.55
CA ASN A 94 -12.07 -3.18 1.95
C ASN A 94 -11.56 -4.25 2.94
N LYS A 95 -10.93 -5.32 2.44
CA LYS A 95 -10.25 -6.35 3.23
C LYS A 95 -8.76 -6.36 2.92
N ALA A 96 -7.96 -6.76 3.90
CA ALA A 96 -6.52 -6.96 3.80
C ALA A 96 -6.21 -8.46 3.74
N TYR A 97 -5.55 -8.89 2.67
CA TYR A 97 -5.20 -10.28 2.42
C TYR A 97 -3.69 -10.45 2.59
N PHE A 98 -3.28 -11.29 3.53
CA PHE A 98 -1.88 -11.62 3.75
C PHE A 98 -1.52 -12.88 2.97
N LEU A 99 -0.46 -12.79 2.16
CA LEU A 99 -0.09 -13.83 1.20
C LEU A 99 1.35 -14.30 1.40
N ASP A 100 1.60 -15.57 1.08
CA ASP A 100 2.94 -16.17 1.06
C ASP A 100 3.73 -15.70 -0.18
N ARG A 101 4.96 -16.20 -0.34
CA ARG A 101 5.81 -15.88 -1.51
C ARG A 101 5.22 -16.35 -2.85
N ASN A 102 4.33 -17.33 -2.81
CA ASN A 102 3.63 -17.89 -3.97
C ASN A 102 2.28 -17.19 -4.21
N LYS A 103 1.93 -16.17 -3.42
CA LYS A 103 0.67 -15.41 -3.44
C LYS A 103 -0.56 -16.23 -3.01
N ASN A 104 -0.36 -17.31 -2.28
CA ASN A 104 -1.44 -18.03 -1.60
C ASN A 104 -1.79 -17.32 -0.30
N LEU A 105 -3.05 -17.46 0.13
CA LEU A 105 -3.47 -16.93 1.43
C LEU A 105 -2.75 -17.64 2.56
N VAL A 106 -2.16 -16.85 3.45
CA VAL A 106 -1.61 -17.36 4.70
C VAL A 106 -2.75 -17.39 5.72
N TYR A 107 -3.33 -18.58 5.89
CA TYR A 107 -4.25 -18.85 6.98
C TYR A 107 -3.43 -19.26 8.19
N ASN A 108 -3.38 -18.39 9.20
CA ASN A 108 -2.75 -18.73 10.46
C ASN A 108 -3.68 -18.33 11.61
N CYS A 109 -4.03 -19.32 12.44
CA CYS A 109 -4.81 -19.14 13.66
C CYS A 109 -4.16 -18.15 14.64
N SER A 110 -2.86 -17.81 14.48
CA SER A 110 -2.16 -16.80 15.28
C SER A 110 -2.76 -15.39 15.20
N PHE A 111 -3.64 -15.10 14.24
CA PHE A 111 -4.37 -13.84 14.17
C PHE A 111 -5.88 -13.98 14.45
N GLY A 112 -6.34 -15.15 14.89
CA GLY A 112 -7.75 -15.41 15.18
C GLY A 112 -8.66 -15.44 13.95
N PHE A 113 -8.09 -15.57 12.75
CA PHE A 113 -8.85 -15.64 11.51
C PHE A 113 -9.23 -17.08 11.19
N ASP A 114 -10.41 -17.51 11.65
CA ASP A 114 -11.07 -18.71 11.12
C ASP A 114 -11.60 -18.39 9.70
N GLY A 115 -10.70 -18.44 8.73
CA GLY A 115 -11.02 -18.31 7.30
C GLY A 115 -11.30 -16.88 6.80
N ASP A 116 -11.66 -15.94 7.67
CA ASP A 116 -12.05 -14.58 7.28
C ASP A 116 -10.91 -13.57 7.34
N GLN A 117 -10.86 -12.63 6.39
CA GLN A 117 -9.74 -11.68 6.25
C GLN A 117 -10.02 -10.35 6.97
N PRO A 118 -8.99 -9.69 7.55
CA PRO A 118 -9.18 -8.46 8.31
C PRO A 118 -9.80 -7.33 7.48
N CYS A 119 -10.68 -6.57 8.13
CA CYS A 119 -11.31 -5.40 7.52
C CYS A 119 -10.38 -4.18 7.59
N ILE A 120 -10.46 -3.35 6.55
CA ILE A 120 -9.81 -2.05 6.50
C ILE A 120 -10.82 -1.00 6.97
N ILE A 121 -10.58 -0.41 8.13
CA ILE A 121 -11.52 0.53 8.74
C ILE A 121 -10.94 1.95 8.77
N PRO A 122 -11.76 2.98 8.48
CA PRO A 122 -11.36 4.36 8.81
C PRO A 122 -11.05 4.48 10.29
N LEU A 123 -10.04 5.29 10.63
CA LEU A 123 -9.82 5.70 12.01
C LEU A 123 -11.05 6.49 12.48
N ARG A 124 -11.61 6.11 13.63
CA ARG A 124 -12.65 6.92 14.29
C ARG A 124 -12.01 8.24 14.71
N LYS A 125 -12.68 9.34 14.37
CA LYS A 125 -12.30 10.69 14.80
C LYS A 125 -12.70 10.91 16.25
#